data_AF-E3Q1T8-F1
#
_entry.id   AF-E3Q1T8-F1
#
_cell.length_a   1.000
_cell.length_b   1.000
_cell.length_c   1.000
_cell.angle_alpha   90.00
_cell.angle_beta   90.00
_cell.angle_gamma   90.00
#
_symmetry.space_group_name_H-M   'P 1'
#
loop_
_entity.id
_entity.type
_entity.pdbx_description
1 polymer ?
#
loop_
_entity_poly.entity_id
_entity_poly.type
_entity_poly.pdbx_seq_one_letter_code
_entity_poly.pdbx_strand_id
1 'polypeptide(L)'
;VLELSRRLATQGIAVDIFTRATSSRLPQVVEAYDGVAVHHVHAGPFEGLAKGDLPGQLCTFAREVLRAEASNPPGYFDAVHS
;
A
#
# COMPACT_ATOMS: atom_id res chain seq x y z
N VAL A 1 4.80 -9.36 -5.74
CA VAL A 1 3.49 -8.78 -5.41
C VAL A 1 2.70 -8.44 -6.66
N LEU A 2 3.15 -7.50 -7.52
CA LEU A 2 2.39 -7.05 -8.70
C LEU A 2 1.84 -8.16 -9.61
N GLU A 3 2.63 -9.17 -10.01
CA GLU A 3 2.13 -10.25 -10.88
C GLU A 3 1.06 -11.12 -10.19
N LEU A 4 1.17 -11.33 -8.88
CA LEU A 4 0.13 -12.03 -8.12
C LEU A 4 -1.15 -11.18 -8.06
N SER A 5 -1.03 -9.90 -7.73
CA SER A 5 -2.14 -8.95 -7.67
C SER A 5 -2.87 -8.86 -9.01
N ARG A 6 -2.13 -8.81 -10.12
CA ARG A 6 -2.70 -8.82 -11.47
C ARG A 6 -3.54 -10.08 -11.73
N ARG A 7 -3.05 -11.25 -11.33
CA ARG A 7 -3.81 -12.51 -11.50
C ARG A 7 -5.07 -12.55 -10.63
N LEU A 8 -5.02 -12.03 -9.40
CA LEU A 8 -6.20 -11.88 -8.55
C LEU A 8 -7.23 -10.94 -9.18
N ALA A 9 -6.79 -9.80 -9.71
CA ALA A 9 -7.67 -8.87 -10.42
C ALA A 9 -8.32 -9.51 -11.66
N THR A 10 -7.58 -10.32 -12.44
CA THR A 10 -8.19 -11.07 -13.55
C THR A 10 -9.24 -12.11 -13.12
N GLN A 11 -9.27 -12.48 -11.83
CA GLN A 11 -10.30 -13.33 -11.23
C GLN A 11 -11.42 -12.54 -10.56
N GLY A 12 -11.46 -11.22 -10.72
CA GLY A 12 -12.47 -10.33 -10.16
C GLY A 12 -12.20 -9.88 -8.72
N ILE A 13 -10.97 -10.08 -8.22
CA ILE A 13 -10.58 -9.68 -6.86
C ILE A 13 -9.78 -8.38 -6.95
N ALA A 14 -10.36 -7.28 -6.48
CA ALA A 14 -9.66 -6.00 -6.40
C ALA A 14 -8.50 -6.08 -5.39
N VAL A 15 -7.37 -5.44 -5.70
CA VAL A 15 -6.18 -5.47 -4.85
C VAL A 15 -5.59 -4.07 -4.64
N ASP A 16 -5.55 -3.64 -3.37
CA ASP A 16 -4.80 -2.48 -2.92
C ASP A 16 -3.42 -2.90 -2.37
N ILE A 17 -2.35 -2.40 -2.98
CA ILE A 17 -0.97 -2.64 -2.55
C ILE A 17 -0.46 -1.42 -1.79
N PHE A 18 -0.12 -1.59 -0.52
CA PHE A 18 0.49 -0.51 0.27
C PHE A 18 2.02 -0.65 0.27
N THR A 19 2.72 0.44 -0.04
CA THR A 19 4.20 0.48 0.00
C THR A 19 4.69 1.84 0.50
N ARG A 20 5.88 1.88 1.09
CA ARG A 20 6.46 3.14 1.59
C ARG A 20 6.76 4.06 0.41
N ALA A 21 6.33 5.32 0.51
CA ALA A 21 6.74 6.38 -0.40
C ALA A 21 8.24 6.66 -0.23
N THR A 22 8.99 6.61 -1.33
CA THR A 22 10.43 6.93 -1.35
C THR A 22 10.74 8.31 -1.91
N SER A 23 9.72 9.07 -2.30
CA SER A 23 9.82 10.46 -2.73
C SER A 23 8.50 11.20 -2.49
N SER A 24 8.57 12.48 -2.15
CA SER A 24 7.40 13.36 -2.07
C SER A 24 6.73 13.62 -3.42
N ARG A 25 7.40 13.29 -4.51
CA ARG A 25 6.89 13.47 -5.88
C ARG A 25 6.07 12.30 -6.40
N LEU A 26 6.04 11.17 -5.66
CA LEU A 26 5.23 10.03 -6.04
C LEU A 26 3.75 10.37 -5.84
N PRO A 27 2.86 10.00 -6.79
CA PRO A 27 1.43 10.06 -6.56
C PRO A 27 1.06 9.18 -5.36
N GLN A 28 0.12 9.64 -4.53
CA GLN A 28 -0.34 8.89 -3.37
C GLN A 28 -0.95 7.54 -3.78
N VAL A 29 -1.67 7.51 -4.91
CA VAL A 29 -2.26 6.29 -5.48
C VAL A 29 -1.95 6.24 -6.97
N VAL A 30 -1.57 5.06 -7.45
CA VAL A 30 -1.36 4.77 -8.87
C VAL A 30 -2.13 3.51 -9.23
N GLU A 31 -2.95 3.56 -10.27
CA GLU A 31 -3.52 2.36 -10.88
C GLU A 31 -2.44 1.63 -11.67
N ALA A 32 -2.04 0.45 -11.20
CA ALA A 32 -0.99 -0.34 -11.84
C ALA A 32 -1.56 -1.23 -12.96
N TYR A 33 -2.78 -1.72 -12.76
CA TYR A 33 -3.60 -2.50 -13.70
C TYR A 33 -5.07 -2.29 -13.34
N ASP A 34 -5.98 -2.64 -14.24
CA ASP A 34 -7.42 -2.68 -13.92
C ASP A 34 -7.66 -3.57 -12.70
N GLY A 35 -8.32 -3.03 -11.68
CA GLY A 35 -8.54 -3.67 -10.38
C GLY A 35 -7.32 -3.75 -9.45
N VAL A 36 -6.18 -3.11 -9.77
CA VAL A 36 -4.98 -3.07 -8.91
C VAL A 36 -4.48 -1.65 -8.69
N ALA A 37 -4.55 -1.16 -7.46
CA ALA A 37 -4.02 0.14 -7.06
C ALA A 37 -2.81 0.00 -6.13
N VAL A 38 -1.82 0.88 -6.30
CA VAL A 38 -0.64 0.99 -5.44
C VAL A 38 -0.73 2.30 -4.66
N HIS A 39 -0.77 2.18 -3.33
CA HIS A 39 -0.80 3.27 -2.37
C HIS A 39 0.60 3.52 -1.83
N HIS A 40 1.16 4.69 -2.12
CA HIS A 40 2.42 5.16 -1.58
C HIS A 40 2.18 5.87 -0.24
N VAL A 41 2.47 5.20 0.88
CA VAL A 41 2.26 5.74 2.22
C VAL A 41 3.50 6.42 2.76
N HIS A 42 3.31 7.59 3.38
CA HIS A 42 4.41 8.32 4.00
C HIS A 42 4.73 7.73 5.37
N ALA A 43 5.71 6.80 5.40
CA ALA A 43 6.17 6.14 6.61
C ALA A 43 7.67 6.40 6.84
N GLY A 44 7.96 7.55 7.47
CA GLY A 44 9.33 8.00 7.71
C GLY A 44 9.94 8.77 6.53
N PRO A 45 11.25 9.10 6.60
CA PRO A 45 11.95 9.82 5.55
C PRO A 45 11.80 9.17 4.17
N PHE A 46 11.65 9.99 3.12
CA PHE A 46 11.56 9.50 1.74
C PHE A 46 12.84 8.75 1.32
N GLU A 47 14.00 9.32 1.62
CA GLU A 47 15.32 8.80 1.25
C GLU A 47 16.18 8.49 2.48
N GLY A 48 17.33 7.82 2.28
CA GLY A 48 18.31 7.58 3.35
C GLY A 48 17.92 6.51 4.36
N LEU A 49 16.91 5.69 4.06
CA LEU A 49 16.45 4.63 4.96
C LEU A 49 16.83 3.26 4.40
N ALA A 50 17.77 2.58 5.05
CA ALA A 50 18.20 1.26 4.63
C ALA A 50 17.16 0.20 5.07
N LYS A 51 17.23 -0.99 4.45
CA LYS A 51 16.29 -2.07 4.77
C LYS A 51 16.30 -2.46 6.25
N GLY A 52 17.45 -2.36 6.91
CA GLY A 52 17.61 -2.62 8.35
C GLY A 52 16.90 -1.62 9.27
N ASP A 53 16.59 -0.42 8.75
CA ASP A 53 15.98 0.67 9.53
C ASP A 53 14.45 0.72 9.36
N LEU A 54 13.91 -0.02 8.38
CA LEU A 54 12.47 -0.11 8.10
C LEU A 54 11.62 -0.56 9.30
N PRO A 55 12.06 -1.47 10.19
CA PRO A 55 11.27 -1.85 11.36
C PRO A 55 10.83 -0.66 12.23
N GLY A 56 11.65 0.39 12.31
CA GLY A 56 11.32 1.63 13.05
C GLY A 56 10.17 2.44 12.45
N GLN A 57 9.76 2.14 11.21
CA GLN A 57 8.69 2.84 10.50
C GLN A 57 7.37 2.06 10.47
N LEU A 58 7.33 0.83 11.00
CA LEU A 58 6.15 -0.04 10.91
C LEU A 58 4.92 0.53 11.61
N CYS A 59 5.07 1.20 12.75
CA CYS A 59 3.94 1.83 13.45
C CYS A 59 3.31 2.93 12.59
N THR A 60 4.12 3.79 11.98
CA THR A 60 3.64 4.85 11.09
C THR A 60 3.02 4.25 9.83
N PHE A 61 3.65 3.23 9.25
CA PHE A 61 3.11 2.52 8.08
C PHE A 61 1.73 1.93 8.36
N ALA A 62 1.59 1.16 9.45
CA ALA A 62 0.32 0.54 9.82
C ALA A 62 -0.78 1.58 10.08
N ARG A 63 -0.44 2.71 10.72
CA ARG A 63 -1.37 3.82 10.92
C ARG A 63 -1.91 4.36 9.59
N GLU A 64 -1.06 4.55 8.59
CA GLU A 64 -1.50 5.07 7.30
C GLU A 64 -2.34 4.04 6.52
N VAL A 65 -2.04 2.74 6.64
CA VAL A 65 -2.92 1.68 6.10
C VAL A 65 -4.30 1.72 6.76
N LEU A 66 -4.36 1.81 8.09
CA LEU A 66 -5.64 1.91 8.82
C LEU A 66 -6.42 3.19 8.46
N ARG A 67 -5.72 4.27 8.12
CA ARG A 67 -6.37 5.52 7.67
C ARG A 67 -7.02 5.36 6.30
N ALA A 68 -6.38 4.60 5.39
CA ALA A 68 -6.95 4.27 4.10
C ALA A 68 -8.20 3.39 4.28
N GLU A 69 -8.15 2.40 5.17
CA GLU A 69 -9.32 1.57 5.52
C GLU A 69 -10.47 2.42 6.08
N ALA A 70 -10.19 3.28 7.06
CA ALA A 70 -11.19 4.13 7.70
C ALA A 70 -11.85 5.16 6.77
N SER A 71 -11.27 5.40 5.59
CA SER A 71 -11.86 6.27 4.56
C SER A 71 -12.90 5.55 3.69
N ASN A 72 -13.09 4.24 3.91
CA ASN A 72 -14.02 3.39 3.20
C ASN A 72 -15.12 2.86 4.14
N PRO A 73 -16.22 2.32 3.59
CA PRO A 73 -17.23 1.66 4.39
C PRO A 73 -16.67 0.47 5.19
N PRO A 74 -17.24 0.14 6.36
CA PRO A 74 -16.84 -1.04 7.12
C PRO A 74 -16.86 -2.32 6.28
N GLY A 75 -15.82 -3.14 6.41
CA GLY A 75 -15.68 -4.38 5.64
C GLY A 75 -15.13 -4.19 4.23
N TYR A 76 -14.49 -3.05 3.94
CA TYR A 76 -13.91 -2.77 2.63
C TYR A 76 -12.81 -3.76 2.21
N PHE A 77 -12.00 -4.23 3.17
CA PHE A 77 -10.99 -5.26 2.93
C PHE A 77 -11.44 -6.61 3.49
N ASP A 78 -11.64 -7.59 2.62
CA ASP A 78 -11.98 -8.97 3.02
C ASP A 78 -10.77 -9.73 3.60
N ALA A 79 -9.56 -9.38 3.16
CA ALA A 79 -8.33 -10.03 3.57
C ALA A 79 -7.12 -9.07 3.52
N VAL A 80 -6.12 -9.35 4.37
CA VAL A 80 -4.83 -8.63 4.40
C VAL A 80 -3.70 -9.65 4.34
N HIS A 81 -2.68 -9.38 3.52
CA HIS A 81 -1.50 -10.23 3.35
C HIS A 81 -0.23 -9.38 3.39
N SER A 82 0.82 -9.89 4.05
CA SER A 82 2.11 -9.22 4.25
C SER A 82 3.27 -10.08 3.76
#